data_AF-A0A842UGW0-F1
#
_entry.id   AF-A0A842UGW0-F1
#
_cell.length_a   1.000
_cell.length_b   1.000
_cell.length_c   1.000
_cell.angle_alpha   90.00
_cell.angle_beta   90.00
_cell.angle_gamma   90.00
#
_symmetry.space_group_name_H-M   'P 1'
#
loop_
_entity.id
_entity.type
_entity.pdbx_description
1 polymer ?
#
loop_
_entity_poly.entity_id
_entity_poly.type
_entity_poly.pdbx_seq_one_letter_code
_entity_poly.pdbx_strand_id
1 'polypeptide(L)'
;MAVDLYRIYEEGFDVRKLSASQKKGFKSHGLKQFSPAAAIILHFITFGIFTWIYYGLQHGRLPKAHPKDFGSAAAILLMLVPFFNLYWIFMFWLKLADRVNFQLKLRNKHPSVERGLVLAACIVGIIPYVNIFSWLILYPVCIGIIQSAINDIARS
;
A
#
# COMPACT_ATOMS: atom_id res chain seq x y z
N MET A 1 12.40 26.80 -4.10
CA MET A 1 12.54 25.65 -5.02
C MET A 1 11.25 24.85 -4.97
N ALA A 2 10.59 24.64 -6.11
CA ALA A 2 9.37 23.82 -6.15
C ALA A 2 9.72 22.36 -5.81
N VAL A 3 8.91 21.73 -4.96
CA VAL A 3 9.07 20.30 -4.64
C VAL A 3 8.59 19.48 -5.83
N ASP A 4 9.44 18.59 -6.33
CA ASP A 4 9.06 17.65 -7.36
C ASP A 4 8.21 16.51 -6.75
N LEU A 5 6.89 16.59 -6.98
CA LEU A 5 5.94 15.60 -6.49
C LEU A 5 6.04 14.25 -7.21
N TYR A 6 6.72 14.16 -8.36
CA TYR A 6 6.92 12.88 -9.06
C TYR A 6 7.92 11.98 -8.34
N ARG A 7 8.80 12.55 -7.51
CA ARG A 7 9.86 11.83 -6.79
C ARG A 7 9.53 11.63 -5.31
N ILE A 8 8.31 11.94 -4.88
CA ILE A 8 7.90 11.96 -3.47
C ILE A 8 7.99 10.61 -2.75
N TYR A 9 7.99 9.51 -3.51
CA TYR A 9 8.12 8.14 -3.00
C TYR A 9 9.51 7.55 -3.16
N GLU A 10 10.46 8.27 -3.76
CA GLU A 10 11.83 7.79 -3.87
C GLU A 10 12.47 7.66 -2.47
N GLU A 11 13.39 6.71 -2.33
CA GLU A 11 14.01 6.41 -1.04
C GLU A 11 14.73 7.64 -0.46
N GLY A 12 15.47 8.35 -1.31
CA GLY A 12 16.21 9.58 -0.97
C GLY A 12 15.39 10.87 -0.92
N PHE A 13 14.05 10.81 -1.04
CA PHE A 13 13.23 12.01 -0.94
C PHE A 13 13.22 12.54 0.51
N ASP A 14 13.77 13.74 0.70
CA ASP A 14 13.78 14.41 1.99
C ASP A 14 12.46 15.14 2.27
N VAL A 15 11.63 14.54 3.14
CA VAL A 15 10.37 15.12 3.61
C VAL A 15 10.54 16.48 4.29
N ARG A 16 11.73 16.85 4.75
CA ARG A 16 11.99 18.15 5.39
C ARG A 16 11.81 19.30 4.41
N LYS A 17 12.05 19.06 3.10
CA LYS A 17 11.88 20.03 2.01
C LYS A 17 10.42 20.43 1.76
N LEU A 18 9.45 19.69 2.30
CA LEU A 18 8.03 20.04 2.21
C LEU A 18 7.72 21.26 3.09
N SER A 19 6.88 22.17 2.58
CA SER A 19 6.36 23.28 3.38
C SER A 19 5.48 22.78 4.53
N ALA A 20 5.30 23.60 5.57
CA ALA A 20 4.44 23.23 6.70
C ALA A 20 3.00 22.92 6.26
N SER A 21 2.47 23.68 5.29
CA SER A 21 1.15 23.45 4.70
C SER A 21 1.07 22.11 3.96
N GLN A 22 2.07 21.79 3.12
CA GLN A 22 2.15 20.51 2.42
C GLN A 22 2.24 19.33 3.40
N LYS A 23 3.09 19.44 4.43
CA LYS A 23 3.21 18.42 5.49
C LYS A 23 1.88 18.21 6.19
N LYS A 24 1.16 19.29 6.54
CA LYS A 24 -0.15 19.21 7.18
C LYS A 24 -1.16 18.51 6.27
N GLY A 25 -1.22 18.88 4.99
CA GLY A 25 -2.09 18.24 4.00
C GLY A 25 -1.79 16.76 3.83
N PHE A 26 -0.51 16.39 3.66
CA PHE A 26 -0.11 14.99 3.47
C PHE A 26 -0.13 14.14 4.74
N LYS A 27 -0.20 14.73 5.93
CA LYS A 27 -0.40 13.97 7.17
C LYS A 27 -1.87 13.58 7.40
N SER A 28 -2.80 14.29 6.76
CA SER A 28 -4.23 14.01 6.87
C SER A 28 -4.58 12.67 6.21
N HIS A 29 -5.06 11.72 7.01
CA HIS A 29 -5.51 10.41 6.54
C HIS A 29 -6.75 9.94 7.29
N GLY A 30 -7.53 9.04 6.67
CA GLY A 30 -8.66 8.35 7.26
C GLY A 30 -8.37 6.90 7.67
N LEU A 31 -7.09 6.52 7.83
CA LEU A 31 -6.70 5.17 8.23
C LEU A 31 -7.27 4.82 9.61
N LYS A 32 -7.67 3.56 9.77
CA LYS A 32 -8.18 3.00 11.03
C LYS A 32 -7.39 1.77 11.40
N GLN A 33 -7.25 1.53 12.70
CA GLN A 33 -6.61 0.32 13.19
C GLN A 33 -7.44 -0.91 12.84
N PHE A 34 -6.77 -2.01 12.54
CA PHE A 34 -7.36 -3.32 12.34
C PHE A 34 -6.34 -4.41 12.69
N SER A 35 -6.79 -5.55 13.21
CA SER A 35 -5.88 -6.62 13.63
C SER A 35 -5.14 -7.21 12.41
N PRO A 36 -3.79 -7.22 12.39
CA PRO A 36 -3.02 -7.86 11.32
C PRO A 36 -3.35 -9.36 11.21
N ALA A 37 -3.48 -10.05 12.34
CA ALA A 37 -3.87 -11.46 12.38
C ALA A 37 -5.27 -11.67 11.79
N ALA A 38 -6.23 -10.81 12.13
CA ALA A 38 -7.57 -10.88 11.53
C ALA A 38 -7.54 -10.63 10.02
N ALA A 39 -6.71 -9.69 9.53
CA ALA A 39 -6.55 -9.44 8.10
C ALA A 39 -5.99 -10.65 7.35
N ILE A 40 -5.05 -11.37 7.95
CA ILE A 40 -4.49 -12.62 7.41
C ILE A 40 -5.54 -13.74 7.43
N ILE A 41 -6.26 -13.93 8.53
CA ILE A 41 -7.31 -14.96 8.62
C ILE A 41 -8.40 -14.70 7.58
N LEU A 42 -8.86 -13.44 7.46
CA LEU A 42 -9.86 -13.07 6.47
C LEU A 42 -9.35 -13.19 5.03
N HIS A 43 -8.05 -13.02 4.77
CA HIS A 43 -7.46 -13.33 3.47
C HIS A 43 -7.74 -14.77 3.06
N PHE A 44 -7.49 -15.73 3.95
CA PHE A 44 -7.71 -17.14 3.67
C PHE A 44 -9.19 -17.50 3.56
N ILE A 45 -10.01 -17.10 4.55
CA ILE A 45 -11.44 -17.46 4.60
C ILE A 45 -12.20 -16.93 3.38
N THR A 46 -11.82 -15.75 2.88
CA THR A 46 -12.51 -15.11 1.75
C THR A 46 -11.80 -15.33 0.41
N PHE A 47 -10.81 -16.22 0.35
CA PHE A 47 -10.01 -16.48 -0.86
C PHE A 47 -9.43 -15.19 -1.48
N GLY A 48 -8.98 -14.26 -0.62
CA GLY A 48 -8.37 -12.99 -1.02
C GLY A 48 -9.34 -11.85 -1.34
N ILE A 49 -10.66 -12.10 -1.40
CA ILE A 49 -11.65 -11.06 -1.70
C ILE A 49 -11.65 -9.95 -0.64
N PHE A 50 -11.61 -10.33 0.65
CA PHE A 50 -11.48 -9.35 1.74
C PHE A 50 -10.25 -8.48 1.56
N THR A 51 -9.09 -9.09 1.31
CA THR A 51 -7.81 -8.39 1.15
C THR A 51 -7.90 -7.37 0.03
N TRP A 52 -8.39 -7.79 -1.14
CA TRP A 52 -8.51 -6.90 -2.28
C TRP A 52 -9.43 -5.70 -1.99
N ILE A 53 -10.63 -5.94 -1.44
CA ILE A 53 -11.58 -4.85 -1.12
C ILE A 53 -11.02 -3.97 0.01
N TYR A 54 -10.62 -4.57 1.13
CA TYR A 54 -10.18 -3.86 2.32
C TYR A 54 -8.97 -2.97 2.04
N TYR A 55 -7.92 -3.49 1.39
CA TYR A 55 -6.74 -2.70 1.05
C TYR A 55 -7.02 -1.72 -0.09
N GLY A 56 -7.93 -2.06 -1.00
CA GLY A 56 -8.44 -1.12 -2.00
C GLY A 56 -9.07 0.11 -1.33
N LEU A 57 -9.85 -0.09 -0.26
CA LEU A 57 -10.41 1.02 0.51
C LEU A 57 -9.34 1.88 1.19
N GLN A 58 -8.19 1.32 1.57
CA GLN A 58 -7.10 2.10 2.19
C GLN A 58 -6.49 3.12 1.21
N HIS A 59 -6.52 2.87 -0.10
CA HIS A 59 -6.03 3.84 -1.09
C HIS A 59 -6.76 5.19 -1.04
N GLY A 60 -8.05 5.22 -0.72
CA GLY A 60 -8.80 6.47 -0.54
C GLY A 60 -8.71 7.05 0.87
N ARG A 61 -8.22 6.29 1.85
CA ARG A 61 -7.96 6.79 3.21
C ARG A 61 -6.59 7.44 3.33
N LEU A 62 -5.67 7.12 2.43
CA LEU A 62 -4.38 7.79 2.29
C LEU A 62 -4.53 9.06 1.44
N PRO A 63 -3.78 10.13 1.75
CA PRO A 63 -3.76 11.32 0.89
C PRO A 63 -3.07 11.00 -0.45
N LYS A 64 -3.44 11.73 -1.50
CA LYS A 64 -2.82 11.63 -2.83
C LYS A 64 -1.64 12.61 -2.88
N ALA A 65 -0.43 12.13 -2.64
CA ALA A 65 0.77 12.96 -2.59
C ALA A 65 1.47 13.05 -3.96
N HIS A 66 1.31 12.01 -4.79
CA HIS A 66 1.81 11.99 -6.16
C HIS A 66 0.64 12.18 -7.15
N PRO A 67 0.84 12.92 -8.27
CA PRO A 67 -0.18 13.09 -9.32
C PRO A 67 -0.80 11.81 -9.92
N LYS A 68 -0.17 10.64 -9.74
CA LYS A 68 -0.59 9.34 -10.29
C LYS A 68 -1.23 8.45 -9.21
N ASP A 69 -1.49 8.99 -8.02
CA ASP A 69 -2.15 8.24 -6.95
C ASP A 69 -3.64 8.09 -7.23
N PHE A 70 -4.09 6.84 -7.18
CA PHE A 70 -5.50 6.50 -7.31
C PHE A 70 -6.18 6.32 -5.94
N GLY A 71 -7.48 6.56 -5.91
CA GLY A 71 -8.32 6.39 -4.72
C GLY A 71 -8.97 5.00 -4.66
N SER A 72 -9.86 4.78 -3.70
CA SER A 72 -10.44 3.46 -3.42
C SER A 72 -11.21 2.85 -4.59
N ALA A 73 -12.07 3.63 -5.24
CA ALA A 73 -12.89 3.13 -6.35
C ALA A 73 -12.01 2.62 -7.50
N ALA A 74 -11.00 3.41 -7.89
CA ALA A 74 -10.03 3.00 -8.91
C ALA A 74 -9.20 1.79 -8.46
N ALA A 75 -8.72 1.74 -7.21
CA ALA A 75 -7.97 0.60 -6.70
C ALA A 75 -8.75 -0.73 -6.77
N ILE A 76 -10.05 -0.69 -6.53
CA ILE A 76 -10.92 -1.86 -6.58
C ILE A 76 -11.31 -2.17 -8.02
N LEU A 77 -11.92 -1.22 -8.73
CA LEU A 77 -12.52 -1.47 -10.05
C LEU A 77 -11.48 -1.77 -11.13
N LEU A 78 -10.27 -1.22 -11.05
CA LEU A 78 -9.24 -1.49 -12.06
C LEU A 78 -8.71 -2.94 -11.99
N MET A 79 -8.82 -3.59 -10.83
CA MET A 79 -8.49 -5.01 -10.67
C MET A 79 -9.51 -5.93 -11.35
N LEU A 80 -10.72 -5.44 -11.65
CA LEU A 80 -11.76 -6.18 -12.37
C LEU A 80 -11.60 -6.11 -13.89
N VAL A 81 -10.74 -5.23 -14.42
CA VAL A 81 -10.58 -5.07 -15.87
C VAL A 81 -9.89 -6.33 -16.43
N PRO A 82 -10.57 -7.12 -17.28
CA PRO A 82 -9.98 -8.32 -17.86
C PRO A 82 -8.71 -7.98 -18.64
N PHE A 83 -7.72 -8.88 -18.64
CA PHE A 83 -6.41 -8.76 -19.30
C PHE A 83 -5.48 -7.67 -18.75
N PHE A 84 -6.00 -6.54 -18.25
CA PHE A 84 -5.23 -5.50 -17.59
C PHE A 84 -5.08 -5.71 -16.08
N ASN A 85 -5.80 -6.66 -15.50
CA ASN A 85 -5.73 -7.01 -14.07
C ASN A 85 -4.28 -7.34 -13.63
N LEU A 86 -3.48 -7.95 -14.50
CA LEU A 86 -2.08 -8.28 -14.23
C LEU A 86 -1.19 -7.04 -14.11
N TYR A 87 -1.50 -5.93 -14.78
CA TYR A 87 -0.77 -4.68 -14.52
C TYR A 87 -1.27 -4.05 -13.22
N TRP A 88 -2.58 -4.06 -13.00
CA TRP A 88 -3.20 -3.42 -11.85
C TRP A 88 -2.87 -4.10 -10.51
N ILE A 89 -2.63 -5.41 -10.48
CA ILE A 89 -2.19 -6.10 -9.25
C ILE A 89 -0.86 -5.53 -8.74
N PHE A 90 0.11 -5.28 -9.61
CA PHE A 90 1.38 -4.67 -9.21
C PHE A 90 1.15 -3.23 -8.76
N MET A 91 0.41 -2.45 -9.55
CA MET A 91 0.17 -1.04 -9.23
C MET A 91 -0.57 -0.88 -7.90
N PHE A 92 -1.55 -1.73 -7.63
CA PHE A 92 -2.29 -1.79 -6.37
C PHE A 92 -1.33 -1.93 -5.19
N TRP A 93 -0.55 -3.01 -5.17
CA TRP A 93 0.28 -3.36 -4.02
C TRP A 93 1.48 -2.44 -3.85
N LEU A 94 2.18 -2.11 -4.94
CA LEU A 94 3.37 -1.26 -4.89
C LEU A 94 3.02 0.17 -4.50
N LYS A 95 1.94 0.75 -5.05
CA LYS A 95 1.51 2.10 -4.66
C LYS A 95 1.02 2.16 -3.22
N LEU A 96 0.38 1.10 -2.72
CA LEU A 96 -0.01 1.04 -1.33
C LEU A 96 1.23 1.07 -0.42
N ALA A 97 2.22 0.22 -0.70
CA ALA A 97 3.48 0.17 0.04
C ALA A 97 4.21 1.53 0.03
N ASP A 98 4.37 2.15 -1.14
CA ASP A 98 5.03 3.44 -1.31
C ASP A 98 4.33 4.54 -0.47
N ARG A 99 2.99 4.56 -0.50
CA ARG A 99 2.18 5.56 0.23
C ARG A 99 2.21 5.34 1.74
N VAL A 100 2.17 4.09 2.19
CA VAL A 100 2.31 3.74 3.62
C VAL A 100 3.69 4.14 4.12
N ASN A 101 4.76 3.79 3.41
CA ASN A 101 6.12 4.20 3.76
C ASN A 101 6.29 5.71 3.78
N PHE A 102 5.69 6.43 2.83
CA PHE A 102 5.70 7.89 2.84
C PHE A 102 5.03 8.47 4.09
N GLN A 103 3.89 7.91 4.52
CA GLN A 103 3.24 8.31 5.76
C GLN A 103 4.11 8.06 7.00
N LEU A 104 4.87 6.96 7.02
CA LEU A 104 5.84 6.69 8.09
C LEU A 104 6.99 7.72 8.08
N LYS A 105 7.55 8.01 6.90
CA LYS A 105 8.60 9.04 6.74
C LYS A 105 8.14 10.42 7.21
N LEU A 106 6.91 10.83 6.89
CA LEU A 106 6.32 12.10 7.35
C LEU A 106 6.22 12.21 8.89
N ARG A 107 6.26 11.08 9.58
CA ARG A 107 6.19 10.95 11.05
C ARG A 107 7.54 10.63 11.67
N ASN A 108 8.63 10.75 10.90
CA ASN A 108 9.99 10.38 11.31
C ASN A 108 10.12 8.91 11.77
N LYS A 109 9.29 8.01 11.22
CA LYS A 109 9.42 6.56 11.42
C LYS A 109 10.16 5.94 10.24
N HIS A 110 10.89 4.85 10.49
CA HIS A 110 11.52 4.07 9.43
C HIS A 110 10.46 3.45 8.52
N PRO A 111 10.64 3.41 7.19
CA PRO A 111 9.76 2.65 6.30
C PRO A 111 9.78 1.17 6.69
N SER A 112 8.62 0.59 6.96
CA SER A 112 8.50 -0.82 7.39
C SER A 112 8.14 -1.77 6.24
N VAL A 113 7.62 -1.25 5.12
CA VAL A 113 7.15 -2.07 4.01
C VAL A 113 8.24 -2.16 2.94
N GLU A 114 8.94 -3.27 2.85
CA GLU A 114 9.95 -3.47 1.80
C GLU A 114 9.28 -3.61 0.42
N ARG A 115 9.49 -2.61 -0.44
CA ARG A 115 8.89 -2.59 -1.79
C ARG A 115 9.30 -3.81 -2.62
N GLY A 116 10.55 -4.28 -2.44
CA GLY A 116 11.07 -5.48 -3.10
C GLY A 116 10.31 -6.75 -2.69
N LEU A 117 9.95 -6.90 -1.42
CA LEU A 117 9.15 -8.02 -0.93
C LEU A 117 7.75 -8.02 -1.56
N VAL A 118 7.11 -6.85 -1.61
CA VAL A 118 5.79 -6.69 -2.24
C VAL A 118 5.84 -7.01 -3.73
N LEU A 119 6.89 -6.53 -4.43
CA LEU A 119 7.12 -6.85 -5.83
C LEU A 119 7.31 -8.36 -6.03
N ALA A 120 8.13 -9.01 -5.20
CA ALA A 120 8.35 -10.45 -5.26
C ALA A 120 7.04 -11.23 -5.04
N ALA A 121 6.21 -10.82 -4.08
CA ALA A 121 4.89 -11.43 -3.86
C ALA A 121 4.00 -11.34 -5.11
N CYS A 122 3.97 -10.18 -5.78
CA CYS A 122 3.22 -10.02 -7.03
C CYS A 122 3.79 -10.90 -8.17
N ILE A 123 5.11 -10.93 -8.38
CA ILE A 123 5.75 -11.74 -9.43
C ILE A 123 5.47 -13.23 -9.19
N VAL A 124 5.70 -13.74 -7.98
CA VAL A 124 5.47 -15.15 -7.66
C VAL A 124 3.98 -15.50 -7.75
N GLY A 125 3.10 -14.54 -7.44
CA GLY A 125 1.64 -14.72 -7.48
C GLY A 125 1.04 -14.89 -8.88
N ILE A 126 1.76 -14.49 -9.94
CA ILE A 126 1.28 -14.64 -11.33
C ILE A 126 1.81 -15.89 -12.04
N ILE A 127 2.85 -16.54 -11.49
CA ILE A 127 3.43 -17.76 -12.08
C ILE A 127 2.54 -18.95 -11.71
N PRO A 128 1.95 -19.67 -12.69
CA PRO A 128 1.14 -20.85 -12.41
C PRO A 128 1.88 -21.87 -11.55
N TYR A 129 1.15 -22.53 -10.64
CA TYR A 129 1.66 -23.50 -9.65
C TYR A 129 2.54 -22.91 -8.55
N VAL A 130 3.39 -21.93 -8.85
CA VAL A 130 4.21 -21.22 -7.84
C VAL A 130 3.38 -20.16 -7.09
N ASN A 131 2.29 -19.69 -7.70
CA ASN A 131 1.34 -18.75 -7.09
C ASN A 131 0.76 -19.25 -5.76
N ILE A 132 0.67 -20.57 -5.54
CA ILE A 132 0.26 -21.17 -4.26
C ILE A 132 1.20 -20.73 -3.13
N PHE A 133 2.51 -20.69 -3.37
CA PHE A 133 3.49 -20.21 -2.39
C PHE A 133 3.28 -18.72 -2.08
N SER A 134 3.01 -17.91 -3.11
CA SER A 134 2.70 -16.49 -2.89
C SER A 134 1.43 -16.32 -2.06
N TRP A 135 0.37 -17.07 -2.38
CA TRP A 135 -0.91 -17.02 -1.66
C TRP A 135 -0.82 -17.51 -0.22
N LEU A 136 -0.09 -18.59 0.04
CA LEU A 136 0.03 -19.17 1.39
C LEU A 136 1.00 -18.43 2.30
N ILE A 137 2.03 -17.79 1.75
CA ILE A 137 3.16 -17.27 2.53
C ILE A 137 3.39 -15.79 2.26
N LEU A 138 3.73 -15.41 1.02
CA LEU A 138 4.18 -14.04 0.73
C LEU A 138 3.08 -13.00 0.94
N TYR A 139 1.87 -13.25 0.44
CA TYR A 139 0.74 -12.34 0.63
C TYR A 139 0.36 -12.15 2.11
N PRO A 140 0.17 -13.21 2.92
CA PRO A 140 -0.03 -13.08 4.37
C PRO A 140 1.05 -12.26 5.08
N VAL A 141 2.32 -12.47 4.75
CA VAL A 141 3.44 -11.70 5.32
C VAL A 141 3.32 -10.22 4.93
N CYS A 142 3.12 -9.92 3.64
CA CYS A 142 2.91 -8.56 3.16
C CYS A 142 1.70 -7.88 3.82
N ILE A 143 0.58 -8.59 3.96
CA ILE A 143 -0.63 -8.14 4.66
C ILE A 143 -0.31 -7.81 6.11
N GLY A 144 0.41 -8.68 6.82
CA GLY A 144 0.80 -8.47 8.21
C GLY A 144 1.66 -7.22 8.38
N ILE A 145 2.67 -7.05 7.54
CA ILE A 145 3.60 -5.91 7.55
C ILE A 145 2.85 -4.61 7.22
N ILE A 146 2.08 -4.59 6.13
CA ILE A 146 1.33 -3.40 5.70
C ILE A 146 0.28 -3.01 6.74
N GLN A 147 -0.47 -3.97 7.30
CA GLN A 147 -1.47 -3.67 8.32
C GLN A 147 -0.83 -3.13 9.60
N SER A 148 0.30 -3.69 10.01
CA SER A 148 1.04 -3.22 11.18
C SER A 148 1.52 -1.78 10.98
N ALA A 149 2.08 -1.48 9.80
CA ALA A 149 2.47 -0.12 9.43
C ALA A 149 1.26 0.84 9.39
N ILE A 150 0.12 0.43 8.85
CA ILE A 150 -1.12 1.21 8.87
C ILE A 150 -1.58 1.49 10.30
N ASN A 151 -1.51 0.50 11.20
CA ASN A 151 -1.85 0.68 12.61
C ASN A 151 -0.90 1.67 13.29
N ASP A 152 0.38 1.62 12.97
CA ASP A 152 1.37 2.57 13.49
C ASP A 152 1.15 4.01 13.03
N ILE A 153 0.64 4.18 11.80
CA ILE A 153 0.24 5.49 11.26
C ILE A 153 -1.07 5.95 11.92
N ALA A 154 -2.04 5.06 12.09
CA ALA A 154 -3.34 5.38 12.68
C ALA A 154 -3.26 5.77 14.17
N ARG A 155 -2.18 5.39 14.87
CA ARG A 155 -1.90 5.76 16.27
C ARG A 155 -1.23 7.12 16.44
N SER A 156 -0.66 7.68 15.39
CA SER A 156 0.27 8.83 15.43
C SER A 156 -0.28 10.07 14.75
#